data_AF-A0A8J2WSZ4-F1
#
_entry.id   AF-A0A8J2WSZ4-F1
#
_cell.length_a   1.000
_cell.length_b   1.000
_cell.length_c   1.000
_cell.angle_alpha   90.00
_cell.angle_beta   90.00
_cell.angle_gamma   90.00
#
_symmetry.space_group_name_H-M   'P 1'
#
loop_
_entity.id
_entity.type
_entity.pdbx_description
1 polymer ?
#
loop_
_entity_poly.entity_id
_entity_poly.type
_entity_poly.pdbx_seq_one_letter_code
_entity_poly.pdbx_strand_id
1 'polypeptide(L)'
;MAAAVAAANEVISFYSYTPIADPQAHAAWQRETGAQLALHGRVIVATEGVSGTASGAAAATREYVSKLEAALGIALDVKRAPLDTNAAPFPDFYVKVAAEIVSTGLPCTVDGSARHASPAAFRDAAASGDALILDVRNGFEHDVGHFAGAERAPIRTMQEWKAYVDASDVVGRSRGRPVLMYCTGGVRCEKASAYLRSRGVGDVQQLDGGIHRFLEAFPDGGGVWRGRNFLFDNREAENYKDGASNVVGSCGDCGRRWGAHDGRNVCSVCETLCLVCRDCRETRHEHYCPEHEDLRGAYCWFLDACDAAAIDKQADALRAALDAPRARGSVNRRRSLRKQLDRVATRKAALEAGADIYVGPPRCRSCGSVECEGQCWGFWKKA
;
A
#
# COMPACT_ATOMS: atom_id res chain seq x y z
N MET A 1 -32.88 4.58 33.65
CA MET A 1 -32.36 4.06 32.36
C MET A 1 -31.15 4.89 32.00
N ALA A 2 -29.95 4.38 32.27
CA ALA A 2 -28.71 5.02 31.84
C ALA A 2 -28.59 4.82 30.33
N ALA A 3 -28.49 5.91 29.57
CA ALA A 3 -28.08 5.85 28.18
C ALA A 3 -26.71 5.17 28.15
N ALA A 4 -26.62 4.00 27.51
CA ALA A 4 -25.35 3.37 27.23
C ALA A 4 -24.56 4.34 26.35
N VAL A 5 -23.52 4.96 26.92
CA VAL A 5 -22.51 5.68 26.15
C VAL A 5 -21.95 4.65 25.18
N ALA A 6 -22.27 4.79 23.88
CA ALA A 6 -21.70 3.91 22.86
C ALA A 6 -20.18 3.93 23.03
N ALA A 7 -19.58 2.77 23.33
CA ALA A 7 -18.14 2.69 23.50
C ALA A 7 -17.51 3.17 22.19
N ALA A 8 -16.71 4.24 22.26
CA ALA A 8 -16.04 4.78 21.09
C ALA A 8 -15.18 3.66 20.47
N ASN A 9 -15.45 3.35 19.20
CA ASN A 9 -14.61 2.45 18.44
C ASN A 9 -13.32 3.17 18.04
N GLU A 10 -12.24 2.42 17.99
CA GLU A 10 -10.94 2.91 17.56
C GLU A 10 -10.27 1.89 16.66
N VAL A 11 -9.22 2.36 16.00
CA VAL A 11 -8.28 1.54 15.27
C VAL A 11 -6.89 1.77 15.84
N ILE A 12 -6.17 0.67 16.00
CA ILE A 12 -4.83 0.64 16.52
C ILE A 12 -3.89 0.05 15.48
N SER A 13 -2.67 0.58 15.40
CA SER A 13 -1.59 -0.03 14.62
C SER A 13 -0.35 -0.18 15.48
N PHE A 14 0.34 -1.29 15.30
CA PHE A 14 1.49 -1.67 16.11
C PHE A 14 2.44 -2.56 15.31
N TYR A 15 3.70 -2.55 15.71
CA TYR A 15 4.68 -3.55 15.30
C TYR A 15 5.69 -3.76 16.42
N SER A 16 6.33 -4.93 16.41
CA SER A 16 7.50 -5.23 17.23
C SER A 16 8.38 -6.24 16.52
N TYR A 17 9.70 -6.01 16.61
CA TYR A 17 10.74 -6.96 16.20
C TYR A 17 11.21 -7.87 17.35
N THR A 18 10.35 -8.14 18.34
CA THR A 18 10.62 -9.12 19.40
C THR A 18 10.58 -10.53 18.84
N PRO A 19 11.63 -11.36 18.99
CA PRO A 19 11.65 -12.73 18.49
C PRO A 19 10.49 -13.58 19.05
N ILE A 20 9.83 -14.33 18.17
CA ILE A 20 8.74 -15.27 18.52
C ILE A 20 9.19 -16.68 18.18
N ALA A 21 9.33 -17.52 19.21
CA ALA A 21 9.83 -18.89 19.05
C ALA A 21 8.89 -19.79 18.22
N ASP A 22 7.58 -19.69 18.46
CA ASP A 22 6.56 -20.42 17.71
C ASP A 22 5.52 -19.44 17.11
N PRO A 23 5.75 -18.97 15.87
CA PRO A 23 4.81 -18.09 15.18
C PRO A 23 3.43 -18.71 14.95
N GLN A 24 3.33 -20.04 14.84
CA GLN A 24 2.05 -20.72 14.59
C GLN A 24 1.19 -20.70 15.86
N ALA A 25 1.78 -21.08 17.00
CA ALA A 25 1.10 -20.99 18.29
C ALA A 25 0.71 -19.54 18.63
N HIS A 26 1.61 -18.58 18.42
CA HIS A 26 1.32 -17.17 18.68
C HIS A 26 0.20 -16.64 17.77
N ALA A 27 0.19 -17.00 16.48
CA ALA A 27 -0.88 -16.63 15.57
C ALA A 27 -2.23 -17.27 15.95
N ALA A 28 -2.24 -18.54 16.39
CA ALA A 28 -3.45 -19.21 16.86
C ALA A 28 -4.05 -18.50 18.08
N TRP A 29 -3.22 -18.20 19.08
CA TRP A 29 -3.62 -17.44 20.26
C TRP A 29 -4.18 -16.05 19.93
N GLN A 30 -3.57 -15.34 18.98
CA GLN A 30 -4.09 -14.04 18.55
C GLN A 30 -5.45 -14.15 17.86
N ARG A 31 -5.69 -15.17 17.03
CA ARG A 31 -7.00 -15.39 16.39
C ARG A 31 -8.08 -15.61 17.43
N GLU A 32 -7.81 -16.47 18.42
CA GLU A 32 -8.74 -16.74 19.52
C GLU A 32 -9.02 -15.48 20.33
N THR A 33 -7.98 -14.75 20.73
CA THR A 33 -8.12 -13.50 21.50
C THR A 33 -8.88 -12.44 20.72
N GLY A 34 -8.57 -12.25 19.44
CA GLY A 34 -9.25 -11.29 18.58
C GLY A 34 -10.73 -11.63 18.37
N ALA A 35 -11.06 -12.91 18.24
CA ALA A 35 -12.45 -13.37 18.14
C ALA A 35 -13.23 -13.15 19.45
N GLN A 36 -12.63 -13.49 20.61
CA GLN A 36 -13.24 -13.27 21.93
C GLN A 36 -13.52 -11.78 22.20
N LEU A 37 -12.66 -10.90 21.69
CA LEU A 37 -12.76 -9.46 21.85
C LEU A 37 -13.57 -8.76 20.73
N ALA A 38 -14.17 -9.53 19.82
CA ALA A 38 -14.91 -9.03 18.66
C ALA A 38 -14.13 -7.96 17.87
N LEU A 39 -12.82 -8.18 17.69
CA LEU A 39 -11.97 -7.30 16.93
C LEU A 39 -12.14 -7.54 15.42
N HIS A 40 -11.70 -6.56 14.65
CA HIS A 40 -11.48 -6.64 13.21
C HIS A 40 -10.05 -6.18 12.92
N GLY A 41 -9.40 -6.68 11.88
CA GLY A 41 -7.99 -6.33 11.66
C GLY A 41 -7.22 -7.30 10.78
N ARG A 42 -5.95 -6.95 10.60
CA ARG A 42 -4.95 -7.75 9.90
C ARG A 42 -3.69 -7.77 10.75
N VAL A 43 -3.27 -8.97 11.15
CA VAL A 43 -2.02 -9.16 11.91
C VAL A 43 -1.13 -10.17 11.21
N ILE A 44 0.14 -9.85 11.10
CA ILE A 44 1.19 -10.72 10.57
C ILE A 44 2.11 -11.10 11.72
N VAL A 45 2.33 -12.40 11.87
CA VAL A 45 3.26 -12.98 12.84
C VAL A 45 4.39 -13.66 12.06
N ALA A 46 5.62 -13.43 12.47
CA ALA A 46 6.81 -14.08 11.95
C ALA A 46 7.76 -14.42 13.10
N THR A 47 8.81 -15.19 12.84
CA THR A 47 9.84 -15.48 13.85
C THR A 47 10.52 -14.22 14.37
N GLU A 48 10.58 -13.17 13.55
CA GLU A 48 11.14 -11.87 13.90
C GLU A 48 10.19 -10.96 14.68
N GLY A 49 8.92 -11.34 14.87
CA GLY A 49 7.97 -10.57 15.68
C GLY A 49 6.56 -10.46 15.12
N VAL A 50 5.90 -9.33 15.37
CA VAL A 50 4.51 -9.08 14.97
C VAL A 50 4.33 -7.69 14.34
N SER A 51 3.46 -7.57 13.35
CA SER A 51 2.97 -6.28 12.84
C SER A 51 1.49 -6.38 12.56
N GLY A 52 0.70 -5.37 12.91
CA GLY A 52 -0.73 -5.44 12.66
C GLY A 52 -1.48 -4.15 12.86
N THR A 53 -2.72 -4.20 12.36
CA THR A 53 -3.76 -3.21 12.60
C THR A 53 -4.97 -3.96 13.16
N ALA A 54 -5.53 -3.46 14.26
CA ALA A 54 -6.74 -3.99 14.86
C ALA A 54 -7.73 -2.85 15.14
N SER A 55 -9.03 -3.14 15.14
CA SER A 55 -10.08 -2.16 15.38
C SER A 55 -11.23 -2.79 16.15
N GLY A 56 -11.89 -2.00 16.98
CA GLY A 56 -13.02 -2.41 17.80
C GLY A 56 -13.28 -1.39 18.92
N ALA A 57 -14.08 -1.77 19.90
CA ALA A 57 -14.31 -0.93 21.07
C ALA A 57 -12.99 -0.63 21.80
N ALA A 58 -12.79 0.62 22.24
CA ALA A 58 -11.53 1.03 22.88
C ALA A 58 -11.14 0.19 24.12
N ALA A 59 -12.13 -0.40 24.83
CA ALA A 59 -11.85 -1.33 25.92
C ALA A 59 -11.26 -2.67 25.41
N ALA A 60 -11.81 -3.20 24.31
CA ALA A 60 -11.36 -4.45 23.70
C ALA A 60 -9.96 -4.32 23.08
N THR A 61 -9.67 -3.21 22.39
CA THR A 61 -8.33 -2.94 21.84
C THR A 61 -7.29 -2.74 22.94
N ARG A 62 -7.64 -2.09 24.06
CA ARG A 62 -6.75 -1.99 25.24
C ARG A 62 -6.48 -3.36 25.87
N GLU A 63 -7.50 -4.19 26.02
CA GLU A 63 -7.33 -5.54 26.54
C GLU A 63 -6.43 -6.40 25.63
N TYR A 64 -6.67 -6.34 24.32
CA TYR A 64 -5.84 -7.04 23.33
C TYR A 64 -4.37 -6.60 23.39
N VAL A 65 -4.12 -5.28 23.46
CA VAL A 65 -2.75 -4.75 23.60
C VAL A 65 -2.09 -5.23 24.89
N SER A 66 -2.77 -5.13 26.02
CA SER A 66 -2.25 -5.60 27.32
C SER A 66 -1.90 -7.10 27.28
N LYS A 67 -2.76 -7.92 26.68
CA LYS A 67 -2.52 -9.35 26.45
C LYS A 67 -1.32 -9.60 25.53
N LEU A 68 -1.15 -8.81 24.47
CA LEU A 68 -0.04 -8.92 23.53
C LEU A 68 1.29 -8.47 24.15
N GLU A 69 1.30 -7.37 24.90
CA GLU A 69 2.47 -6.89 25.66
C GLU A 69 2.93 -7.95 26.67
N ALA A 70 1.99 -8.57 27.40
CA ALA A 70 2.29 -9.67 28.32
C ALA A 70 2.88 -10.89 27.58
N ALA A 71 2.33 -11.25 26.41
CA ALA A 71 2.82 -12.37 25.61
C ALA A 71 4.21 -12.12 25.00
N LEU A 72 4.55 -10.87 24.69
CA LEU A 72 5.85 -10.49 24.13
C LEU A 72 6.87 -10.09 25.21
N GLY A 73 6.43 -9.85 26.44
CA GLY A 73 7.28 -9.37 27.54
C GLY A 73 7.82 -7.95 27.35
N ILE A 74 7.13 -7.11 26.56
CA ILE A 74 7.53 -5.73 26.25
C ILE A 74 6.32 -4.80 26.24
N ALA A 75 6.54 -3.51 26.49
CA ALA A 75 5.56 -2.48 26.16
C ALA A 75 5.58 -2.21 24.65
N LEU A 76 4.40 -2.02 24.04
CA LEU A 76 4.26 -1.74 22.61
C LEU A 76 4.03 -0.25 22.36
N ASP A 77 4.70 0.26 21.32
CA ASP A 77 4.35 1.56 20.75
C ASP A 77 3.08 1.44 19.89
N VAL A 78 1.92 1.59 20.53
CA VAL A 78 0.61 1.48 19.88
C VAL A 78 0.10 2.84 19.46
N LYS A 79 -0.06 3.01 18.16
CA LYS A 79 -0.70 4.17 17.54
C LYS A 79 -2.21 3.96 17.55
N ARG A 80 -2.99 4.98 17.93
CA ARG A 80 -4.45 4.86 18.13
C ARG A 80 -5.17 6.02 17.46
N ALA A 81 -6.20 5.71 16.68
CA ALA A 81 -7.06 6.71 16.07
C ALA A 81 -8.54 6.38 16.33
N PRO A 82 -9.39 7.38 16.66
CA PRO A 82 -10.82 7.16 16.78
C PRO A 82 -11.43 6.77 15.43
N LEU A 83 -12.51 5.98 15.47
CA LEU A 83 -13.33 5.69 14.30
C LEU A 83 -14.57 6.58 14.31
N ASP A 84 -14.68 7.46 13.31
CA ASP A 84 -15.81 8.38 13.15
C ASP A 84 -17.11 7.67 12.74
N THR A 85 -17.03 6.39 12.39
CA THR A 85 -18.17 5.58 11.98
C THR A 85 -18.17 4.25 12.73
N ASN A 86 -19.35 3.64 12.85
CA ASN A 86 -19.47 2.26 13.36
C ASN A 86 -19.03 1.21 12.32
N ALA A 87 -18.61 1.61 11.12
CA ALA A 87 -18.14 0.67 10.11
C ALA A 87 -16.71 0.22 10.44
N ALA A 88 -16.52 -1.09 10.56
CA ALA A 88 -15.20 -1.66 10.81
C ALA A 88 -14.27 -1.42 9.59
N PRO A 89 -13.04 -0.92 9.80
CA PRO A 89 -12.06 -0.72 8.73
C PRO A 89 -11.63 -2.01 8.01
N PHE A 90 -11.87 -3.16 8.65
CA PHE A 90 -11.61 -4.49 8.11
C PHE A 90 -12.85 -5.37 8.23
N PRO A 91 -13.10 -6.29 7.29
CA PRO A 91 -14.29 -7.14 7.33
C PRO A 91 -14.27 -8.18 8.46
N ASP A 92 -13.09 -8.59 8.91
CA ASP A 92 -12.85 -9.65 9.89
C ASP A 92 -11.50 -9.44 10.60
N PHE A 93 -11.22 -10.22 11.66
CA PHE A 93 -9.90 -10.28 12.29
C PHE A 93 -9.09 -11.45 11.74
N TYR A 94 -8.14 -11.14 10.87
CA TYR A 94 -7.32 -12.13 10.20
C TYR A 94 -5.88 -12.06 10.67
N VAL A 95 -5.35 -13.21 11.09
CA VAL A 95 -3.96 -13.37 11.50
C VAL A 95 -3.27 -14.33 10.55
N LYS A 96 -2.12 -13.93 10.00
CA LYS A 96 -1.31 -14.73 9.08
C LYS A 96 0.09 -14.95 9.63
N VAL A 97 0.60 -16.16 9.47
CA VAL A 97 2.02 -16.45 9.66
C VAL A 97 2.75 -16.19 8.34
N ALA A 98 3.85 -15.45 8.40
CA ALA A 98 4.69 -15.14 7.25
C ALA A 98 6.17 -15.31 7.61
N ALA A 99 7.04 -15.25 6.59
CA ALA A 99 8.49 -15.28 6.79
C ALA A 99 9.03 -13.99 7.45
N GLU A 100 8.37 -12.86 7.19
CA GLU A 100 8.72 -11.54 7.73
C GLU A 100 7.43 -10.80 8.11
N ILE A 101 7.48 -9.94 9.13
CA ILE A 101 6.30 -9.13 9.54
C ILE A 101 5.96 -8.05 8.51
N VAL A 102 6.97 -7.65 7.75
CA VAL A 102 6.87 -6.87 6.51
C VAL A 102 7.79 -7.55 5.52
N SER A 103 7.28 -7.93 4.35
CA SER A 103 8.08 -8.63 3.35
C SER A 103 9.06 -7.66 2.68
N THR A 104 10.29 -7.64 3.18
CA THR A 104 11.36 -6.76 2.66
C THR A 104 12.32 -7.51 1.76
N GLY A 105 12.52 -8.82 1.97
CA GLY A 105 13.57 -9.57 1.30
C GLY A 105 14.99 -9.05 1.58
N LEU A 106 15.16 -8.18 2.59
CA LEU A 106 16.45 -7.59 2.91
C LEU A 106 17.25 -8.56 3.79
N PRO A 107 18.54 -8.79 3.48
CA PRO A 107 19.40 -9.70 4.26
C PRO A 107 19.94 -8.99 5.52
N CYS A 108 19.06 -8.40 6.34
CA CYS A 108 19.43 -7.68 7.54
C CYS A 108 18.44 -7.91 8.69
N THR A 109 18.97 -7.89 9.91
CA THR A 109 18.20 -7.94 11.16
C THR A 109 18.04 -6.54 11.75
N VAL A 110 16.94 -6.30 12.44
CA VAL A 110 16.74 -5.09 13.24
C VAL A 110 17.48 -5.27 14.56
N ASP A 111 18.45 -4.41 14.83
CA ASP A 111 19.38 -4.53 15.98
C ASP A 111 19.27 -3.35 16.96
N GLY A 112 18.26 -2.49 16.80
CA GLY A 112 18.03 -1.32 17.65
C GLY A 112 19.01 -0.17 17.43
N SER A 113 19.95 -0.27 16.49
CA SER A 113 20.93 0.80 16.23
C SER A 113 20.38 1.96 15.41
N ALA A 114 19.13 1.86 14.93
CA ALA A 114 18.50 2.89 14.10
C ALA A 114 18.39 4.21 14.87
N ARG A 115 18.57 5.34 14.17
CA ARG A 115 18.37 6.68 14.74
C ARG A 115 16.95 7.14 14.41
N HIS A 116 16.16 7.42 15.44
CA HIS A 116 14.81 7.92 15.29
C HIS A 116 14.77 9.42 15.48
N ALA A 117 14.33 10.16 14.45
CA ALA A 117 14.08 11.58 14.53
C ALA A 117 12.64 11.82 14.98
N SER A 118 12.44 12.65 16.01
CA SER A 118 11.10 13.08 16.40
C SER A 118 10.41 13.82 15.24
N PRO A 119 9.07 13.91 15.21
CA PRO A 119 8.38 14.66 14.16
C PRO A 119 8.92 16.09 13.96
N ALA A 120 9.22 16.81 15.04
CA ALA A 120 9.77 18.16 14.97
C ALA A 120 11.19 18.18 14.38
N ALA A 121 12.07 17.30 14.85
CA ALA A 121 13.43 17.20 14.31
C ALA A 121 13.43 16.80 12.83
N PHE A 122 12.54 15.88 12.44
CA PHE A 122 12.37 15.47 11.05
C PHE A 122 11.85 16.63 10.18
N ARG A 123 10.85 17.38 10.65
CA ARG A 123 10.33 18.56 9.94
C ARG A 123 11.44 19.57 9.67
N ASP A 124 12.21 19.90 10.70
CA ASP A 124 13.25 20.93 10.62
C ASP A 124 14.39 20.48 9.69
N ALA A 125 14.80 19.21 9.77
CA ALA A 125 15.79 18.62 8.86
C ALA A 125 15.28 18.48 7.41
N ALA A 126 13.99 18.21 7.21
CA ALA A 126 13.39 18.19 5.87
C ALA A 126 13.29 19.61 5.28
N ALA A 127 12.97 20.60 6.11
CA ALA A 127 12.83 22.00 5.69
C ALA A 127 14.14 22.68 5.31
N SER A 128 15.30 22.19 5.80
CA SER A 128 16.60 22.79 5.47
C SER A 128 16.98 22.61 4.00
N GLY A 129 16.42 21.61 3.30
CA GLY A 129 16.81 21.24 1.93
C GLY A 129 18.14 20.48 1.83
N ASP A 130 18.86 20.34 2.94
CA ASP A 130 20.16 19.69 3.00
C ASP A 130 20.07 18.18 3.20
N ALA A 131 18.91 17.61 3.53
CA ALA A 131 18.75 16.16 3.70
C ALA A 131 18.43 15.43 2.39
N LEU A 132 18.93 14.20 2.22
CA LEU A 132 18.39 13.27 1.23
C LEU A 132 17.18 12.58 1.85
N ILE A 133 15.99 12.89 1.36
CA ILE A 133 14.74 12.34 1.91
C ILE A 133 14.31 11.14 1.04
N LEU A 134 14.23 9.95 1.64
CA LEU A 134 13.87 8.71 0.97
C LEU A 134 12.50 8.21 1.45
N ASP A 135 11.57 8.09 0.51
CA ASP A 135 10.29 7.42 0.75
C ASP A 135 10.47 5.91 0.59
N VAL A 136 10.36 5.14 1.68
CA VAL A 136 10.49 3.67 1.62
C VAL A 136 9.18 2.97 1.32
N ARG A 137 8.16 3.73 0.94
CA ARG A 137 6.84 3.18 0.61
C ARG A 137 6.76 2.74 -0.85
N ASN A 138 5.69 2.05 -1.20
CA ASN A 138 5.43 1.71 -2.59
C ASN A 138 5.12 2.99 -3.39
N GLY A 139 5.42 3.00 -4.69
CA GLY A 139 5.26 4.20 -5.52
C GLY A 139 3.85 4.81 -5.49
N PHE A 140 2.80 3.98 -5.41
CA PHE A 140 1.42 4.48 -5.33
C PHE A 140 1.16 5.26 -4.03
N GLU A 141 1.81 4.90 -2.91
CA GLU A 141 1.66 5.62 -1.64
C GLU A 141 2.30 7.01 -1.69
N HIS A 142 3.41 7.13 -2.44
CA HIS A 142 4.07 8.40 -2.71
C HIS A 142 3.22 9.32 -3.60
N ASP A 143 2.55 8.75 -4.60
CA ASP A 143 1.71 9.50 -5.55
C ASP A 143 0.50 10.16 -4.86
N VAL A 144 0.07 9.62 -3.71
CA VAL A 144 -1.02 10.17 -2.89
C VAL A 144 -0.57 11.34 -2.01
N GLY A 145 0.63 11.25 -1.46
CA GLY A 145 1.19 12.25 -0.56
C GLY A 145 2.59 11.89 -0.12
N HIS A 146 3.44 12.89 0.06
CA HIS A 146 4.86 12.72 0.38
C HIS A 146 5.42 14.01 1.01
N PHE A 147 6.61 13.90 1.61
CA PHE A 147 7.36 15.08 2.04
C PHE A 147 7.94 15.81 0.82
N ALA A 148 7.87 17.14 0.82
CA ALA A 148 8.50 17.97 -0.20
C ALA A 148 9.99 17.65 -0.31
N GLY A 149 10.47 17.40 -1.52
CA GLY A 149 11.86 16.98 -1.76
C GLY A 149 12.15 15.49 -1.53
N ALA A 150 11.15 14.67 -1.15
CA ALA A 150 11.33 13.23 -1.04
C ALA A 150 11.52 12.55 -2.41
N GLU A 151 12.52 11.67 -2.49
CA GLU A 151 12.76 10.84 -3.66
C GLU A 151 11.72 9.72 -3.73
N ARG A 152 10.97 9.70 -4.83
CA ARG A 152 10.09 8.59 -5.19
C ARG A 152 10.91 7.42 -5.69
N ALA A 153 11.16 6.43 -4.84
CA ALA A 153 11.79 5.19 -5.28
C ALA A 153 10.93 4.52 -6.39
N PRO A 154 11.51 4.07 -7.52
CA PRO A 154 10.80 3.38 -8.59
C PRO A 154 10.53 1.91 -8.20
N ILE A 155 9.85 1.71 -7.07
CA ILE A 155 9.51 0.40 -6.52
C ILE A 155 7.99 0.21 -6.47
N ARG A 156 7.53 -0.97 -6.87
CA ARG A 156 6.14 -1.39 -6.70
C ARG A 156 5.89 -2.03 -5.36
N THR A 157 6.90 -2.71 -4.84
CA THR A 157 6.85 -3.41 -3.56
C THR A 157 8.14 -3.18 -2.78
N MET A 158 8.06 -3.26 -1.45
CA MET A 158 9.24 -3.13 -0.58
C MET A 158 10.36 -4.15 -0.91
N GLN A 159 10.03 -5.31 -1.50
CA GLN A 159 11.03 -6.30 -1.94
C GLN A 159 11.98 -5.77 -3.00
N GLU A 160 11.58 -4.74 -3.74
CA GLU A 160 12.41 -4.11 -4.77
C GLU A 160 13.35 -3.04 -4.19
N TRP A 161 13.22 -2.69 -2.90
CA TRP A 161 14.07 -1.70 -2.23
C TRP A 161 15.56 -2.03 -2.36
N LYS A 162 15.92 -3.31 -2.18
CA LYS A 162 17.30 -3.78 -2.34
C LYS A 162 17.85 -3.46 -3.73
N ALA A 163 17.10 -3.84 -4.76
CA ALA A 163 17.48 -3.65 -6.15
C ALA A 163 17.59 -2.16 -6.49
N TYR A 164 16.67 -1.34 -5.97
CA TYR A 164 16.72 0.11 -6.10
C TYR A 164 18.00 0.68 -5.46
N VAL A 165 18.28 0.38 -4.19
CA VAL A 165 19.47 0.88 -3.50
C VAL A 165 20.76 0.42 -4.16
N ASP A 166 20.83 -0.83 -4.63
CA ASP A 166 22.04 -1.35 -5.27
C ASP A 166 22.27 -0.79 -6.68
N ALA A 167 21.20 -0.46 -7.41
CA ALA A 167 21.28 0.15 -8.73
C ALA A 167 21.41 1.68 -8.71
N SER A 168 21.06 2.31 -7.59
CA SER A 168 21.13 3.77 -7.41
C SER A 168 22.37 4.15 -6.59
N ASP A 169 22.97 5.30 -6.90
CA ASP A 169 24.10 5.82 -6.12
C ASP A 169 23.65 6.48 -4.81
N VAL A 170 22.79 5.82 -4.01
CA VAL A 170 22.32 6.37 -2.73
C VAL A 170 23.50 6.65 -1.80
N VAL A 171 24.52 5.78 -1.80
CA VAL A 171 25.73 5.96 -1.00
C VAL A 171 26.47 7.23 -1.41
N GLY A 172 26.75 7.43 -2.71
CA GLY A 172 27.40 8.64 -3.19
C GLY A 172 26.57 9.90 -2.92
N ARG A 173 25.24 9.87 -3.16
CA ARG A 173 24.32 10.98 -2.90
C ARG A 173 24.18 11.34 -1.42
N SER A 174 24.43 10.39 -0.52
CA SER A 174 24.37 10.61 0.93
C SER A 174 25.66 11.22 1.52
N ARG A 175 26.73 11.38 0.73
CA ARG A 175 27.99 11.92 1.25
C ARG A 175 27.84 13.37 1.70
N GLY A 176 28.16 13.63 2.96
CA GLY A 176 28.15 14.98 3.53
C GLY A 176 26.76 15.51 3.86
N ARG A 177 25.71 14.69 3.81
CA ARG A 177 24.35 15.08 4.17
C ARG A 177 23.58 13.98 4.92
N PRO A 178 22.63 14.34 5.81
CA PRO A 178 21.77 13.37 6.46
C PRO A 178 20.83 12.69 5.46
N VAL A 179 20.52 11.41 5.70
CA VAL A 179 19.48 10.66 5.01
C VAL A 179 18.28 10.53 5.93
N LEU A 180 17.15 11.10 5.51
CA LEU A 180 15.88 11.02 6.23
C LEU A 180 14.99 9.98 5.57
N MET A 181 14.46 9.05 6.34
CA MET A 181 13.61 7.96 5.86
C MET A 181 12.25 7.99 6.54
N TYR A 182 11.20 7.66 5.80
CA TYR A 182 9.87 7.56 6.37
C TYR A 182 9.01 6.52 5.67
N CYS A 183 8.06 5.98 6.42
CA CYS A 183 6.91 5.25 5.90
C CYS A 183 5.68 5.57 6.77
N THR A 184 4.55 4.91 6.51
CA THR A 184 3.29 5.19 7.21
C THR A 184 3.41 5.11 8.74
N GLY A 185 4.02 4.03 9.26
CA GLY A 185 4.05 3.74 10.71
C GLY A 185 5.40 3.37 11.30
N GLY A 186 6.49 3.37 10.51
CA GLY A 186 7.86 3.10 10.96
C GLY A 186 8.42 1.73 10.57
N VAL A 187 7.60 0.67 10.56
CA VAL A 187 8.04 -0.73 10.40
C VAL A 187 8.97 -1.01 9.19
N ARG A 188 8.71 -0.40 8.03
CA ARG A 188 9.57 -0.58 6.83
C ARG A 188 10.95 0.07 7.00
N CYS A 189 11.00 1.21 7.69
CA CYS A 189 12.23 1.97 7.89
C CYS A 189 13.26 1.19 8.73
N GLU A 190 12.82 0.34 9.66
CA GLU A 190 13.71 -0.42 10.55
C GLU A 190 14.70 -1.27 9.75
N LYS A 191 14.20 -2.11 8.83
CA LYS A 191 15.06 -2.91 7.95
C LYS A 191 15.70 -2.09 6.84
N ALA A 192 14.99 -1.12 6.27
CA ALA A 192 15.53 -0.30 5.19
C ALA A 192 16.77 0.52 5.64
N SER A 193 16.73 1.07 6.85
CA SER A 193 17.84 1.83 7.43
C SER A 193 19.02 0.92 7.82
N ALA A 194 18.75 -0.28 8.35
CA ALA A 194 19.78 -1.30 8.57
C ALA A 194 20.47 -1.67 7.25
N TYR A 195 19.70 -1.86 6.17
CA TYR A 195 20.26 -2.14 4.86
C TYR A 195 21.14 -0.98 4.35
N LEU A 196 20.68 0.27 4.37
CA LEU A 196 21.47 1.42 3.92
C LEU A 196 22.81 1.56 4.68
N ARG A 197 22.78 1.36 6.00
CA ARG A 197 23.99 1.39 6.83
C ARG A 197 24.96 0.27 6.45
N SER A 198 24.46 -0.94 6.15
CA SER A 198 25.29 -2.03 5.63
C SER A 198 25.94 -1.72 4.28
N ARG A 199 25.39 -0.78 3.50
CA ARG A 199 25.96 -0.29 2.23
C ARG A 199 26.93 0.89 2.41
N GLY A 200 27.14 1.37 3.64
CA GLY A 200 28.07 2.45 3.96
C GLY A 200 27.45 3.84 4.06
N VAL A 201 26.12 3.95 4.14
CA VAL A 201 25.45 5.23 4.45
C VAL A 201 25.60 5.53 5.94
N GLY A 202 26.19 6.68 6.27
CA GLY A 202 26.54 7.05 7.64
C GLY A 202 25.37 7.58 8.46
N ASP A 203 24.90 8.79 8.15
CA ASP A 203 23.85 9.48 8.90
C ASP A 203 22.46 9.13 8.36
N VAL A 204 21.94 7.98 8.79
CA VAL A 204 20.57 7.53 8.46
C VAL A 204 19.66 7.76 9.65
N GLN A 205 18.61 8.54 9.46
CA GLN A 205 17.59 8.84 10.46
C GLN A 205 16.20 8.48 9.91
N GLN A 206 15.38 7.86 10.73
CA GLN A 206 14.00 7.52 10.37
C GLN A 206 13.00 8.31 11.20
N LEU A 207 11.88 8.69 10.58
CA LEU A 207 10.79 9.38 11.26
C LEU A 207 10.17 8.48 12.33
N ASP A 208 10.30 8.89 13.59
CA ASP A 208 9.73 8.18 14.73
C ASP A 208 8.20 8.15 14.64
N GLY A 209 7.62 6.95 14.76
CA GLY A 209 6.19 6.72 14.59
C GLY A 209 5.65 6.91 13.15
N GLY A 210 6.52 7.21 12.17
CA GLY A 210 6.16 7.39 10.76
C GLY A 210 5.26 8.60 10.48
N ILE A 211 4.68 8.62 9.27
CA ILE A 211 3.78 9.69 8.82
C ILE A 211 2.60 9.88 9.77
N HIS A 212 2.10 8.80 10.37
CA HIS A 212 0.99 8.84 11.33
C HIS A 212 1.28 9.81 12.48
N ARG A 213 2.35 9.58 13.24
CA ARG A 213 2.75 10.45 14.37
C ARG A 213 3.13 11.86 13.91
N PHE A 214 3.68 11.98 12.70
CA PHE A 214 3.99 13.30 12.13
C PHE A 214 2.73 14.14 11.89
N LEU A 215 1.68 13.56 11.32
CA LEU A 215 0.42 14.27 11.06
C LEU A 215 -0.40 14.51 12.33
N GLU A 216 -0.24 13.68 13.37
CA GLU A 216 -0.76 14.00 14.71
C GLU A 216 -0.09 15.25 15.29
N ALA A 217 1.24 15.34 15.18
CA ALA A 217 2.01 16.49 15.68
C ALA A 217 1.82 17.75 14.82
N PHE A 218 1.65 17.59 13.51
CA PHE A 218 1.47 18.67 12.54
C PHE A 218 0.28 18.40 11.60
N PRO A 219 -0.96 18.67 12.07
CA PRO A 219 -2.16 18.40 11.28
C PRO A 219 -2.25 19.18 9.96
N ASP A 220 -1.54 20.31 9.85
CA ASP A 220 -1.41 21.11 8.63
C ASP A 220 -0.30 20.61 7.69
N GLY A 221 0.42 19.56 8.08
CA GLY A 221 1.56 19.00 7.36
C GLY A 221 2.89 19.68 7.69
N GLY A 222 2.92 20.62 8.64
CA GLY A 222 4.15 21.25 9.14
C GLY A 222 4.93 21.99 8.07
N GLY A 223 4.28 22.43 7.00
CA GLY A 223 4.90 23.09 5.85
C GLY A 223 5.71 22.17 4.92
N VAL A 224 6.01 20.93 5.31
CA VAL A 224 6.87 19.99 4.56
C VAL A 224 6.13 18.79 4.00
N TRP A 225 4.99 18.39 4.57
CA TRP A 225 4.16 17.31 4.03
C TRP A 225 3.16 17.84 2.98
N ARG A 226 2.90 17.05 1.94
CA ARG A 226 1.94 17.37 0.87
C ARG A 226 1.07 16.14 0.56
N GLY A 227 -0.18 16.38 0.15
CA GLY A 227 -1.13 15.31 -0.16
C GLY A 227 -1.65 14.55 1.06
N ARG A 228 -2.07 13.29 0.86
CA ARG A 228 -2.71 12.47 1.89
C ARG A 228 -1.81 11.31 2.34
N ASN A 229 -2.03 10.81 3.55
CA ASN A 229 -1.38 9.59 4.02
C ASN A 229 -2.20 8.36 3.62
N PHE A 230 -1.66 7.54 2.72
CA PHE A 230 -2.30 6.28 2.34
C PHE A 230 -2.31 5.29 3.51
N LEU A 231 -3.48 4.70 3.77
CA LEU A 231 -3.68 3.69 4.80
C LEU A 231 -4.06 2.34 4.19
N PHE A 232 -3.66 1.27 4.87
CA PHE A 232 -3.97 -0.11 4.52
C PHE A 232 -5.22 -0.63 5.26
N ASP A 233 -6.21 0.24 5.48
CA ASP A 233 -7.58 -0.06 5.95
C ASP A 233 -8.64 0.78 5.19
N ASN A 234 -9.93 0.42 5.30
CA ASN A 234 -11.04 1.09 4.58
C ASN A 234 -11.26 2.56 4.96
N ARG A 235 -10.42 3.16 5.82
CA ARG A 235 -10.42 4.61 6.02
C ARG A 235 -9.89 5.35 4.78
N GLU A 236 -9.25 4.64 3.85
CA GLU A 236 -8.72 5.05 2.53
C GLU A 236 -7.62 6.15 2.59
N ALA A 237 -7.71 7.11 3.51
CA ALA A 237 -6.66 8.00 3.94
C ALA A 237 -6.98 8.59 5.31
N GLU A 238 -5.99 8.67 6.20
CA GLU A 238 -6.16 9.39 7.46
C GLU A 238 -6.31 10.88 7.18
N ASN A 239 -7.21 11.51 7.94
CA ASN A 239 -7.63 12.90 7.90
C ASN A 239 -6.47 13.89 7.69
N TYR A 240 -6.08 14.14 6.44
CA TYR A 240 -5.64 15.47 6.05
C TYR A 240 -6.88 16.23 5.60
N LYS A 241 -7.27 17.26 6.35
CA LYS A 241 -8.35 18.18 5.98
C LYS A 241 -7.93 18.90 4.70
N ASP A 242 -8.45 18.44 3.57
CA ASP A 242 -8.10 18.93 2.25
C ASP A 242 -8.79 20.26 1.96
N GLY A 243 -8.00 21.23 1.52
CA GLY A 243 -8.41 22.15 0.47
C GLY A 243 -7.72 21.69 -0.82
N ALA A 244 -8.40 21.80 -1.97
CA ALA A 244 -7.92 21.30 -3.28
C ALA A 244 -6.49 21.74 -3.69
N SER A 245 -5.90 22.72 -3.01
CA SER A 245 -4.54 23.20 -3.20
C SER A 245 -3.44 22.20 -2.79
N ASN A 246 -3.69 21.23 -1.89
CA ASN A 246 -2.63 20.34 -1.37
C ASN A 246 -2.52 18.97 -2.06
N VAL A 247 -3.35 18.69 -3.08
CA VAL A 247 -3.32 17.43 -3.82
C VAL A 247 -2.06 17.36 -4.71
N VAL A 248 -1.17 16.40 -4.46
CA VAL A 248 0.05 16.18 -5.27
C VAL A 248 -0.13 15.14 -6.37
N GLY A 249 -1.09 14.23 -6.20
CA GLY A 249 -1.35 13.19 -7.17
C GLY A 249 -2.13 13.65 -8.39
N SER A 250 -2.09 12.83 -9.43
CA SER A 250 -2.86 13.00 -10.65
C SER A 250 -3.53 11.69 -11.04
N CYS A 251 -4.75 11.79 -11.57
CA CYS A 251 -5.44 10.67 -12.18
C CYS A 251 -4.59 10.07 -13.31
N GLY A 252 -4.25 8.79 -13.23
CA GLY A 252 -3.49 8.08 -14.25
C GLY A 252 -4.21 7.96 -15.60
N ASP A 253 -5.51 8.26 -15.66
CA ASP A 253 -6.32 8.13 -16.87
C ASP A 253 -6.59 9.44 -17.62
N CYS A 254 -6.69 10.56 -16.90
CA CYS A 254 -7.02 11.88 -17.47
C CYS A 254 -6.09 13.01 -17.02
N GLY A 255 -5.14 12.74 -16.13
CA GLY A 255 -4.17 13.72 -15.64
C GLY A 255 -4.72 14.77 -14.66
N ARG A 256 -6.04 14.82 -14.38
CA ARG A 256 -6.59 15.78 -13.41
C ARG A 256 -6.00 15.53 -12.02
N ARG A 257 -5.81 16.61 -11.23
CA ARG A 257 -5.37 16.51 -9.83
C ARG A 257 -6.31 15.59 -9.04
N TRP A 258 -5.74 14.59 -8.41
CA TRP A 258 -6.49 13.59 -7.65
C TRP A 258 -5.58 12.96 -6.59
N GLY A 259 -6.05 12.87 -5.35
CA GLY A 259 -5.22 12.46 -4.21
C GLY A 259 -5.87 11.38 -3.35
N ALA A 260 -6.88 10.69 -3.86
CA ALA A 260 -7.58 9.63 -3.13
C ALA A 260 -7.47 8.32 -3.90
N HIS A 261 -6.97 7.25 -3.27
CA HIS A 261 -7.23 5.92 -3.79
C HIS A 261 -8.58 5.48 -3.30
N ASP A 262 -9.38 4.91 -4.20
CA ASP A 262 -10.37 3.94 -3.78
C ASP A 262 -9.73 2.56 -3.83
N GLY A 263 -10.20 1.64 -3.00
CA GLY A 263 -9.79 0.24 -3.07
C GLY A 263 -10.22 -0.49 -4.35
N ARG A 264 -10.72 0.21 -5.38
CA ARG A 264 -11.47 -0.34 -6.53
C ARG A 264 -10.72 -0.22 -7.86
N ASN A 265 -9.74 0.67 -7.96
CA ASN A 265 -8.98 0.89 -9.19
C ASN A 265 -7.63 0.17 -9.17
N VAL A 266 -7.50 -0.85 -10.03
CA VAL A 266 -6.24 -1.56 -10.28
C VAL A 266 -5.78 -1.52 -11.70
N CYS A 267 -4.47 -1.64 -11.86
CA CYS A 267 -3.88 -1.98 -13.14
C CYS A 267 -4.43 -3.31 -13.66
N SER A 268 -4.98 -3.28 -14.86
CA SER A 268 -5.52 -4.45 -15.59
C SER A 268 -4.48 -5.54 -15.84
N VAL A 269 -3.20 -5.18 -15.84
CA VAL A 269 -2.08 -6.10 -16.11
C VAL A 269 -1.53 -6.72 -14.83
N CYS A 270 -1.31 -5.91 -13.79
CA CYS A 270 -0.46 -6.29 -12.66
C CYS A 270 -1.10 -6.13 -11.28
N GLU A 271 -2.35 -5.66 -11.22
CA GLU A 271 -3.13 -5.55 -9.98
C GLU A 271 -2.51 -4.62 -8.91
N THR A 272 -1.60 -3.73 -9.30
CA THR A 272 -1.20 -2.60 -8.46
C THR A 272 -2.28 -1.51 -8.46
N LEU A 273 -2.57 -0.94 -7.29
CA LEU A 273 -3.52 0.16 -7.12
C LEU A 273 -3.17 1.33 -8.05
N CYS A 274 -4.18 1.86 -8.73
CA CYS A 274 -4.06 3.02 -9.60
C CYS A 274 -4.75 4.22 -8.98
N LEU A 275 -4.14 5.40 -9.12
CA LEU A 275 -4.72 6.66 -8.68
C LEU A 275 -5.64 7.15 -9.80
N VAL A 276 -6.95 6.97 -9.66
CA VAL A 276 -7.93 7.26 -10.70
C VAL A 276 -9.07 8.11 -10.13
N CYS A 277 -9.44 9.17 -10.83
CA CYS A 277 -10.53 10.05 -10.39
C CYS A 277 -11.89 9.39 -10.54
N ARG A 278 -12.86 9.89 -9.77
CA ARG A 278 -14.25 9.40 -9.79
C ARG A 278 -14.84 9.30 -11.20
N ASP A 279 -14.67 10.34 -12.02
CA ASP A 279 -15.21 10.35 -13.39
C ASP A 279 -14.61 9.23 -14.25
N CYS A 280 -13.28 9.04 -14.19
CA CYS A 280 -12.61 7.98 -14.96
C CYS A 280 -12.99 6.59 -14.46
N ARG A 281 -13.12 6.40 -13.15
CA ARG A 281 -13.61 5.16 -12.55
C ARG A 281 -15.03 4.82 -13.01
N GLU A 282 -15.92 5.80 -13.06
CA GLU A 282 -17.32 5.57 -13.46
C GLU A 282 -17.48 5.35 -14.98
N THR A 283 -16.53 5.82 -15.78
CA THR A 283 -16.60 5.79 -17.26
C THR A 283 -15.68 4.77 -17.92
N ARG A 284 -14.71 4.19 -17.21
CA ARG A 284 -13.72 3.26 -17.77
C ARG A 284 -13.75 1.92 -17.05
N HIS A 285 -13.65 0.85 -17.83
CA HIS A 285 -13.54 -0.51 -17.32
C HIS A 285 -12.10 -0.90 -16.95
N GLU A 286 -11.11 -0.24 -17.55
CA GLU A 286 -9.71 -0.62 -17.45
C GLU A 286 -8.86 0.56 -16.99
N HIS A 287 -7.92 0.27 -16.10
CA HIS A 287 -6.96 1.24 -15.59
C HIS A 287 -5.55 0.65 -15.69
N TYR A 288 -4.54 1.52 -15.79
CA TYR A 288 -3.15 1.11 -15.99
C TYR A 288 -2.27 1.86 -15.00
N CYS A 289 -1.28 1.17 -14.43
CA CYS A 289 -0.25 1.85 -13.67
C CYS A 289 0.79 2.44 -14.64
N PRO A 290 1.66 3.38 -14.20
CA PRO A 290 2.64 4.00 -15.08
C PRO A 290 3.54 3.03 -15.84
N GLU A 291 3.85 1.86 -15.26
CA GLU A 291 4.67 0.82 -15.92
C GLU A 291 3.96 0.04 -17.03
N HIS A 292 2.63 0.09 -17.06
CA HIS A 292 1.80 -0.62 -18.05
C HIS A 292 0.97 0.34 -18.91
N GLU A 293 1.28 1.63 -18.87
CA GLU A 293 0.61 2.65 -19.68
C GLU A 293 0.72 2.34 -21.18
N ASP A 294 1.84 1.75 -21.61
CA ASP A 294 2.07 1.32 -22.99
C ASP A 294 1.18 0.15 -23.44
N LEU A 295 0.48 -0.50 -22.52
CA LEU A 295 -0.49 -1.57 -22.79
C LEU A 295 -1.95 -1.06 -22.77
N ARG A 296 -2.17 0.24 -22.61
CA ARG A 296 -3.50 0.84 -22.58
C ARG A 296 -4.28 0.51 -23.85
N GLY A 297 -5.46 -0.07 -23.68
CA GLY A 297 -6.33 -0.47 -24.79
C GLY A 297 -5.83 -1.67 -25.60
N ALA A 298 -4.67 -2.24 -25.27
CA ALA A 298 -4.16 -3.49 -25.83
C ALA A 298 -4.40 -4.66 -24.87
N TYR A 299 -4.16 -4.45 -23.57
CA TYR A 299 -4.41 -5.44 -22.52
C TYR A 299 -5.67 -5.08 -21.74
N CYS A 300 -6.78 -5.75 -22.03
CA CYS A 300 -8.07 -5.49 -21.39
C CYS A 300 -8.56 -6.73 -20.64
N TRP A 301 -9.01 -6.55 -19.40
CA TRP A 301 -9.62 -7.63 -18.63
C TRP A 301 -11.06 -7.92 -19.06
N PHE A 302 -11.88 -6.88 -19.22
CA PHE A 302 -13.30 -6.89 -19.56
C PHE A 302 -13.51 -6.96 -21.08
N LEU A 303 -13.03 -8.05 -21.68
CA LEU A 303 -13.13 -8.31 -23.13
C LEU A 303 -14.58 -8.44 -23.63
N ASP A 304 -15.53 -8.73 -22.74
CA ASP A 304 -16.95 -8.78 -23.06
C ASP A 304 -17.57 -7.40 -23.33
N ALA A 305 -16.92 -6.32 -22.90
CA ALA A 305 -17.27 -4.94 -23.26
C ALA A 305 -16.62 -4.45 -24.57
N CYS A 306 -15.82 -5.29 -25.24
CA CYS A 306 -15.15 -4.94 -26.49
C CYS A 306 -15.92 -5.46 -27.71
N ASP A 307 -16.05 -4.63 -28.75
CA ASP A 307 -16.56 -5.02 -30.06
C ASP A 307 -15.48 -5.70 -30.93
N ALA A 308 -15.86 -6.19 -32.11
CA ALA A 308 -14.95 -6.92 -33.00
C ALA A 308 -13.75 -6.06 -33.45
N ALA A 309 -13.97 -4.76 -33.73
CA ALA A 309 -12.92 -3.85 -34.14
C ALA A 309 -11.91 -3.58 -33.02
N ALA A 310 -12.38 -3.42 -31.79
CA ALA A 310 -11.55 -3.27 -30.60
C ALA A 310 -10.74 -4.54 -30.32
N ILE A 311 -11.34 -5.72 -30.50
CA ILE A 311 -10.67 -7.02 -30.34
C ILE A 311 -9.56 -7.22 -31.38
N ASP A 312 -9.80 -6.87 -32.64
CA ASP A 312 -8.77 -6.95 -33.69
C ASP A 312 -7.61 -5.99 -33.42
N LYS A 313 -7.93 -4.74 -33.06
CA LYS A 313 -6.91 -3.74 -32.67
C LYS A 313 -6.08 -4.20 -31.47
N GLN A 314 -6.71 -4.83 -30.47
CA GLN A 314 -6.00 -5.43 -29.34
C GLN A 314 -5.06 -6.56 -29.78
N ALA A 315 -5.53 -7.47 -30.64
CA ALA A 315 -4.71 -8.57 -31.13
C ALA A 315 -3.45 -8.07 -31.84
N ASP A 316 -3.59 -7.06 -32.70
CA ASP A 316 -2.47 -6.48 -33.43
C ASP A 316 -1.49 -5.75 -32.51
N ALA A 317 -2.00 -4.97 -31.55
CA ALA A 317 -1.16 -4.30 -30.56
C ALA A 317 -0.38 -5.29 -29.67
N LEU A 318 -1.02 -6.39 -29.25
CA LEU A 318 -0.38 -7.43 -28.44
C LEU A 318 0.69 -8.19 -29.23
N ARG A 319 0.46 -8.48 -30.52
CA ARG A 319 1.47 -9.06 -31.42
C ARG A 319 2.65 -8.11 -31.60
N ALA A 320 2.40 -6.84 -31.88
CA ALA A 320 3.46 -5.83 -31.98
C ALA A 320 4.29 -5.72 -30.69
N ALA A 321 3.64 -5.73 -29.52
CA ALA A 321 4.33 -5.72 -28.23
C ALA A 321 5.15 -7.00 -27.97
N LEU A 322 4.72 -8.15 -28.51
CA LEU A 322 5.51 -9.38 -28.51
C LEU A 322 6.66 -9.32 -29.51
N ASP A 323 6.53 -8.66 -30.65
CA ASP A 323 7.61 -8.61 -31.63
C ASP A 323 8.68 -7.56 -31.26
N ALA A 324 8.34 -6.62 -30.38
CA ALA A 324 9.27 -5.61 -29.87
C ALA A 324 10.51 -6.23 -29.19
N PRO A 325 11.70 -5.59 -29.33
CA PRO A 325 12.93 -6.04 -28.70
C PRO A 325 12.78 -6.29 -27.20
N ARG A 326 13.40 -7.37 -26.73
CA ARG A 326 13.26 -7.80 -25.35
C ARG A 326 13.96 -6.85 -24.38
N ALA A 327 13.18 -6.09 -23.61
CA ALA A 327 13.71 -5.39 -22.43
C ALA A 327 14.20 -6.40 -21.37
N ARG A 328 15.28 -6.08 -20.64
CA ARG A 328 15.76 -6.90 -19.52
C ARG A 328 14.65 -7.04 -18.47
N GLY A 329 14.43 -8.24 -17.93
CA GLY A 329 13.37 -8.54 -16.94
C GLY A 329 11.98 -8.91 -17.50
N SER A 330 11.77 -8.89 -18.82
CA SER A 330 10.43 -9.02 -19.45
C SER A 330 9.83 -10.43 -19.58
N VAL A 331 10.36 -11.47 -18.92
CA VAL A 331 9.86 -12.86 -19.07
C VAL A 331 8.39 -12.97 -18.65
N ASN A 332 8.07 -12.43 -17.48
CA ASN A 332 6.70 -12.44 -16.96
C ASN A 332 5.77 -11.60 -17.84
N ARG A 333 6.27 -10.47 -18.38
CA ARG A 333 5.52 -9.61 -19.29
C ARG A 333 5.10 -10.35 -20.56
N ARG A 334 6.03 -11.00 -21.27
CA ARG A 334 5.69 -11.76 -22.50
C ARG A 334 4.72 -12.90 -22.24
N ARG A 335 4.83 -13.57 -21.09
CA ARG A 335 3.87 -14.61 -20.67
C ARG A 335 2.47 -14.02 -20.53
N SER A 336 2.34 -12.86 -19.86
CA SER A 336 1.06 -12.17 -19.73
C SER A 336 0.49 -11.74 -21.09
N LEU A 337 1.32 -11.18 -21.98
CA LEU A 337 0.89 -10.78 -23.32
C LEU A 337 0.35 -11.98 -24.14
N ARG A 338 1.02 -13.14 -24.11
CA ARG A 338 0.53 -14.35 -24.79
C ARG A 338 -0.80 -14.83 -24.23
N LYS A 339 -0.92 -14.91 -22.89
CA LYS A 339 -2.19 -15.27 -22.25
C LYS A 339 -3.32 -14.32 -22.64
N GLN A 340 -3.02 -13.04 -22.75
CA GLN A 340 -3.99 -12.06 -23.21
C GLN A 340 -4.38 -12.27 -24.67
N LEU A 341 -3.42 -12.56 -25.55
CA LEU A 341 -3.68 -12.86 -26.95
C LEU A 341 -4.60 -14.09 -27.10
N ASP A 342 -4.40 -15.13 -26.28
CA ASP A 342 -5.27 -16.31 -26.24
C ASP A 342 -6.71 -15.91 -25.84
N ARG A 343 -6.88 -15.07 -24.81
CA ARG A 343 -8.19 -14.56 -24.37
C ARG A 343 -8.87 -13.71 -25.45
N VAL A 344 -8.10 -12.87 -26.14
CA VAL A 344 -8.58 -12.04 -27.26
C VAL A 344 -9.06 -12.93 -28.41
N ALA A 345 -8.32 -14.00 -28.75
CA ALA A 345 -8.73 -14.97 -29.76
C ALA A 345 -10.01 -15.71 -29.37
N THR A 346 -10.14 -16.14 -28.10
CA THR A 346 -11.39 -16.73 -27.59
C THR A 346 -12.57 -15.76 -27.71
N ARG A 347 -12.39 -14.49 -27.33
CA ARG A 347 -13.45 -13.48 -27.46
C ARG A 347 -13.81 -13.20 -28.91
N LYS A 348 -12.83 -13.15 -29.82
CA LYS A 348 -13.06 -12.98 -31.26
C LYS A 348 -13.98 -14.07 -31.81
N ALA A 349 -13.65 -15.34 -31.55
CA ALA A 349 -14.48 -16.47 -31.95
C ALA A 349 -15.90 -16.41 -31.37
N ALA A 350 -16.04 -15.95 -30.12
CA ALA A 350 -17.35 -15.75 -29.50
C ALA A 350 -18.18 -14.64 -30.20
N LEU A 351 -17.56 -13.53 -30.57
CA LEU A 351 -18.23 -12.46 -31.32
C LEU A 351 -18.65 -12.92 -32.73
N GLU A 352 -17.80 -13.68 -33.42
CA GLU A 352 -18.12 -14.30 -34.72
C GLU A 352 -19.30 -15.29 -34.60
N ALA A 353 -19.47 -15.93 -33.43
CA ALA A 353 -20.60 -16.78 -33.11
C ALA A 353 -21.83 -16.01 -32.57
N GLY A 354 -21.83 -14.67 -32.59
CA GLY A 354 -22.97 -13.85 -32.21
C GLY A 354 -23.08 -13.52 -30.72
N ALA A 355 -21.98 -13.58 -29.95
CA ALA A 355 -22.01 -13.19 -28.54
C ALA A 355 -22.29 -11.68 -28.35
N ASP A 356 -23.09 -11.35 -27.34
CA ASP A 356 -23.43 -9.96 -27.01
C ASP A 356 -22.23 -9.15 -26.50
N ILE A 357 -22.34 -7.83 -26.64
CA ILE A 357 -21.39 -6.84 -26.10
C ILE A 357 -21.99 -6.24 -24.83
N TYR A 358 -21.23 -6.29 -23.74
CA TYR A 358 -21.63 -5.67 -22.49
C TYR A 358 -21.58 -4.14 -22.58
N VAL A 359 -22.70 -3.47 -22.33
CA VAL A 359 -22.85 -2.00 -22.36
C VAL A 359 -23.22 -1.39 -21.00
N GLY A 360 -23.08 -2.17 -19.93
CA GLY A 360 -23.36 -1.71 -18.55
C GLY A 360 -22.19 -0.96 -17.91
N PRO A 361 -22.36 -0.50 -16.66
CA PRO A 361 -21.31 0.23 -15.94
C PRO A 361 -20.10 -0.66 -15.61
N PRO A 362 -18.94 -0.05 -15.27
CA PRO A 362 -17.79 -0.79 -14.76
C PRO A 362 -18.15 -1.69 -13.57
N ARG A 363 -17.58 -2.90 -13.56
CA ARG A 363 -17.84 -3.91 -12.54
C ARG A 363 -16.55 -4.43 -11.93
N CYS A 364 -16.63 -4.92 -10.70
CA CYS A 364 -15.45 -5.45 -10.02
C CYS A 364 -14.86 -6.65 -10.76
N ARG A 365 -13.54 -6.62 -10.98
CA ARG A 365 -12.78 -7.70 -11.60
C ARG A 365 -12.90 -9.04 -10.87
N SER A 366 -13.05 -9.02 -9.55
CA SER A 366 -13.06 -10.25 -8.74
C SER A 366 -14.45 -10.84 -8.52
N CYS A 367 -15.48 -10.03 -8.30
CA CYS A 367 -16.82 -10.53 -7.98
C CYS A 367 -17.89 -10.21 -9.03
N GLY A 368 -17.56 -9.41 -10.05
CA GLY A 368 -18.49 -9.01 -11.10
C GLY A 368 -19.57 -8.01 -10.68
N SER A 369 -19.62 -7.58 -9.40
CA SER A 369 -20.60 -6.60 -8.93
C SER A 369 -20.23 -5.18 -9.35
N VAL A 370 -21.24 -4.42 -9.79
CA VAL A 370 -21.15 -2.98 -10.08
C VAL A 370 -21.21 -2.11 -8.81
N GLU A 371 -21.65 -2.71 -7.70
CA GLU A 371 -21.75 -2.08 -6.37
C GLU A 371 -20.57 -2.42 -5.47
N CYS A 372 -19.60 -3.20 -5.96
CA CYS A 372 -18.46 -3.63 -5.16
C CYS A 372 -17.67 -2.43 -4.63
N GLU A 373 -17.40 -2.46 -3.33
CA GLU A 373 -16.65 -1.39 -2.67
C GLU A 373 -15.13 -1.61 -2.61
N GLY A 374 -14.61 -2.57 -3.38
CA GLY A 374 -13.21 -2.99 -3.31
C GLY A 374 -12.97 -4.13 -2.32
N GLN A 375 -14.00 -4.56 -1.59
CA GLN A 375 -13.94 -5.65 -0.60
C GLN A 375 -13.54 -7.03 -1.18
N CYS A 376 -13.54 -7.18 -2.50
CA CYS A 376 -13.31 -8.47 -3.16
C CYS A 376 -11.87 -8.68 -3.60
N TRP A 377 -11.00 -7.67 -3.51
CA TRP A 377 -9.61 -7.79 -3.93
C TRP A 377 -8.72 -6.75 -3.22
N GLY A 378 -7.40 -6.92 -3.30
CA GLY A 378 -6.45 -6.05 -2.59
C GLY A 378 -6.39 -6.30 -1.08
N PHE A 379 -6.04 -5.26 -0.31
CA PHE A 379 -5.90 -5.32 1.16
C PHE A 379 -7.23 -5.59 1.89
N TRP A 380 -8.36 -5.35 1.22
CA TRP A 380 -9.72 -5.41 1.76
C TRP A 380 -10.38 -6.78 1.64
N LYS A 381 -9.71 -7.71 0.97
CA LYS A 381 -10.27 -9.03 0.68
C LYS A 381 -10.58 -9.78 1.99
N LYS A 382 -11.80 -10.31 2.10
CA LYS A 382 -12.12 -11.35 3.11
C LYS A 382 -11.18 -12.53 2.88
N ALA A 383 -10.45 -12.93 3.91
CA ALA A 383 -9.41 -13.94 3.81
C ALA A 383 -9.96 -15.33 3.49
#